data_AF-A0A0F0FLJ3-F1
#
_entry.id   AF-A0A0F0FLJ3-F1
#
_cell.length_a   1.000
_cell.length_b   1.000
_cell.length_c   1.000
_cell.angle_alpha   90.00
_cell.angle_beta   90.00
_cell.angle_gamma   90.00
#
_symmetry.space_group_name_H-M   'P 1'
#
loop_
_entity.id
_entity.type
_entity.pdbx_description
1 polymer ?
#
loop_
_entity_poly.entity_id
_entity_poly.type
_entity_poly.pdbx_seq_one_letter_code
_entity_poly.pdbx_strand_id
1 'polypeptide(L)' 'MELKYKGRTVSIYTLKAAPDSWDWSYVIHGVEARRHADALARSEDVAVECAFQAARKVIDRLSEEDND' A
#
# COMPACT_ATOMS: atom_id res chain seq x y z
N MET A 1 7.19 7.33 -0.19
CA MET A 1 6.24 8.25 -0.84
C MET A 1 4.97 8.33 0.00
N GLU A 2 4.27 9.47 0.04
CA GLU A 2 3.00 9.60 0.78
C GLU A 2 1.85 10.01 -0.16
N LEU A 3 0.72 9.35 -0.01
CA LEU A 3 -0.50 9.55 -0.81
C LEU A 3 -1.70 9.73 0.11
N LYS A 4 -2.71 10.47 -0.34
CA LYS A 4 -3.97 10.64 0.40
C LYS A 4 -5.11 9.95 -0.33
N TYR A 5 -5.95 9.22 0.41
CA TYR A 5 -7.14 8.58 -0.13
C TYR A 5 -8.26 8.56 0.92
N LYS A 6 -9.47 9.03 0.56
CA LYS A 6 -10.63 9.15 1.46
C LYS A 6 -10.29 9.77 2.84
N GLY A 7 -9.50 10.84 2.84
CA GLY A 7 -9.09 11.54 4.07
C GLY A 7 -8.00 10.85 4.89
N ARG A 8 -7.54 9.66 4.50
CA ARG A 8 -6.46 8.91 5.14
C ARG A 8 -5.14 9.09 4.40
N THR A 9 -4.04 9.15 5.15
CA THR A 9 -2.68 9.19 4.58
C THR A 9 -2.11 7.78 4.48
N VAL A 10 -1.52 7.46 3.33
CA VAL A 10 -0.88 6.19 3.01
C VAL A 10 0.59 6.45 2.70
N SER A 11 1.50 5.85 3.47
CA SER A 11 2.92 5.84 3.14
C SER A 11 3.26 4.56 2.38
N ILE A 12 3.88 4.73 1.21
CA ILE A 12 4.36 3.65 0.35
C ILE A 12 5.88 3.57 0.43
N TYR A 13 6.36 2.34 0.55
CA TYR A 13 7.76 2.00 0.55
C TYR A 13 8.01 0.93 -0.50
N THR A 14 8.94 1.21 -1.40
CA THR A 14 9.44 0.26 -2.39
C THR A 14 10.91 -0.01 -2.09
N LEU A 15 11.34 -1.26 -2.28
CA LEU A 15 12.72 -1.66 -2.10
C LEU A 15 13.12 -2.58 -3.25
N LYS A 16 14.24 -2.28 -3.91
CA LYS A 16 14.76 -3.18 -4.94
C LYS A 16 15.26 -4.47 -4.27
N ALA A 17 14.59 -5.58 -4.56
CA ALA A 17 14.92 -6.90 -4.00
C ALA A 17 15.87 -7.69 -4.92
N ALA A 18 15.67 -7.57 -6.24
CA ALA A 18 16.49 -8.20 -7.27
C ALA A 18 16.57 -7.30 -8.53
N PRO A 19 17.36 -7.65 -9.56
CA PRO A 19 17.48 -6.85 -10.79
C PRO A 19 16.14 -6.48 -11.42
N ASP A 20 15.23 -7.45 -11.49
CA ASP A 20 13.88 -7.34 -12.07
C ASP A 20 12.78 -7.56 -11.03
N SER A 21 13.06 -7.28 -9.75
CA SER A 21 12.09 -7.49 -8.69
C SER A 21 12.17 -6.45 -7.59
N TRP A 22 11.00 -5.96 -7.20
CA TRP A 22 10.79 -4.91 -6.23
C TRP A 22 9.86 -5.41 -5.14
N ASP A 23 10.36 -5.38 -3.92
CA ASP A 23 9.52 -5.52 -2.75
C ASP A 23 8.77 -4.21 -2.51
N TRP A 24 7.58 -4.32 -1.92
CA TRP A 24 6.78 -3.15 -1.59
C TRP A 24 6.05 -3.36 -0.28
N SER A 25 5.76 -2.25 0.38
CA SER A 25 4.98 -2.24 1.61
C SER A 25 4.25 -0.91 1.73
N TYR A 26 3.17 -0.92 2.50
CA TYR A 26 2.38 0.28 2.77
C TYR A 26 2.00 0.39 4.24
N VAL A 27 1.73 1.62 4.66
CA VAL A 27 1.21 1.98 5.99
C VAL A 27 0.03 2.90 5.79
N ILE A 28 -1.11 2.61 6.42
CA ILE A 28 -2.26 3.51 6.48
C ILE A 28 -2.23 4.18 7.85
N HIS A 29 -1.97 5.49 7.87
CA HIS A 29 -1.82 6.24 9.12
C HIS A 29 -3.14 6.26 9.90
N GLY A 30 -3.05 5.95 11.20
CA GLY A 30 -4.20 5.94 12.11
C GLY A 30 -5.08 4.70 12.00
N VAL A 31 -4.70 3.68 11.23
CA VAL A 31 -5.49 2.45 11.08
C VAL A 31 -4.69 1.20 11.43
N GLU A 32 -3.64 0.90 10.66
CA GLU A 32 -2.93 -0.39 10.76
C GLU A 32 -1.40 -0.22 10.79
N ALA A 33 -0.74 -1.27 11.31
CA ALA A 33 0.71 -1.43 11.19
C ALA A 33 1.14 -1.65 9.72
N ARG A 34 2.44 -1.44 9.46
CA ARG A 34 3.03 -1.63 8.13
C ARG A 34 2.74 -3.03 7.58
N ARG A 35 2.11 -3.10 6.40
CA ARG A 35 1.86 -4.33 5.66
C ARG A 35 2.95 -4.52 4.61
N HIS A 36 3.64 -5.65 4.66
CA HIS A 36 4.58 -6.07 3.62
C HIS A 36 3.86 -6.80 2.50
N ALA A 37 4.43 -6.73 1.29
CA ALA A 37 3.99 -7.53 0.18
C ALA A 37 4.37 -8.99 0.38
N ASP A 38 3.43 -9.88 0.08
CA ASP A 38 3.73 -11.30 -0.12
C ASP A 38 4.27 -11.59 -1.53
N ALA A 39 4.14 -10.63 -2.47
CA ALA A 39 4.50 -10.79 -3.87
C ALA A 39 5.37 -9.64 -4.40
N LEU A 40 6.49 -9.99 -5.03
CA LEU A 40 7.41 -9.04 -5.66
C LEU A 40 6.83 -8.48 -6.96
N ALA A 41 7.07 -7.20 -7.21
CA ALA A 41 6.69 -6.50 -8.44
C ALA A 41 7.86 -6.49 -9.45
N ARG A 42 7.53 -6.54 -10.75
CA ARG A 42 8.54 -6.53 -11.84
C ARG A 42 9.30 -5.20 -12.01
N SER A 43 8.78 -4.11 -11.44
CA SER A 43 9.34 -2.76 -11.58
C SER A 43 8.89 -1.90 -10.40
N GLU A 44 9.62 -0.83 -10.11
CA GLU A 44 9.30 0.08 -9.01
C GLU A 44 7.90 0.70 -9.15
N ASP A 45 7.53 1.15 -10.35
CA ASP A 45 6.22 1.73 -10.64
C ASP A 45 5.06 0.77 -10.33
N VAL A 46 5.22 -0.50 -10.75
CA VAL A 46 4.27 -1.57 -10.44
C VAL A 46 4.20 -1.81 -8.93
N ALA A 47 5.35 -1.75 -8.24
CA ALA A 47 5.43 -1.92 -6.79
C ALA A 47 4.66 -0.79 -6.05
N VAL A 48 4.78 0.45 -6.51
CA VAL A 48 4.02 1.61 -6.01
C VAL A 48 2.53 1.42 -6.27
N GLU A 49 2.14 1.04 -7.50
CA GLU A 49 0.73 0.82 -7.86
C GLU A 49 0.11 -0.29 -7.01
N CYS A 50 0.79 -1.43 -6.88
CA CYS A 50 0.33 -2.56 -6.06
C CYS A 50 0.16 -2.15 -4.59
N ALA A 51 1.14 -1.45 -4.02
CA ALA A 51 1.07 -0.95 -2.64
C ALA A 51 -0.12 -0.01 -2.43
N PHE A 52 -0.34 0.92 -3.37
CA PHE A 52 -1.45 1.86 -3.27
C PHE A 52 -2.80 1.17 -3.45
N GLN A 53 -2.94 0.26 -4.42
CA GLN A 53 -4.17 -0.49 -4.63
C GLN A 53 -4.53 -1.37 -3.42
N ALA A 54 -3.53 -2.03 -2.82
CA ALA A 54 -3.75 -2.80 -1.60
C ALA A 54 -4.24 -1.91 -0.45
N ALA A 55 -3.59 -0.76 -0.24
CA ALA A 55 -4.02 0.22 0.76
C ALA A 55 -5.44 0.74 0.51
N ARG A 56 -5.81 1.00 -0.75
CA ARG A 56 -7.17 1.44 -1.12
C ARG A 56 -8.22 0.41 -0.75
N LYS A 57 -7.99 -0.87 -1.06
CA LYS A 57 -8.93 -1.95 -0.70
C LYS A 57 -9.20 -2.02 0.80
N VAL A 58 -8.16 -1.85 1.62
CA VAL A 58 -8.31 -1.81 3.09
C VAL A 58 -9.10 -0.57 3.52
N ILE A 59 -8.76 0.61 3.00
CA ILE A 59 -9.47 1.86 3.30
C ILE A 59 -10.94 1.80 2.90
N ASP A 60 -11.24 1.25 1.72
CA ASP A 60 -12.61 1.07 1.22
C ASP A 60 -13.40 0.16 2.17
N ARG A 61 -12.84 -1.00 2.55
CA ARG A 61 -13.48 -1.92 3.50
C ARG A 61 -13.77 -1.27 4.86
N LEU A 62 -12.81 -0.52 5.41
CA LEU A 62 -12.99 0.20 6.67
C LEU A 62 -14.04 1.30 6.58
N SER A 63 -14.18 1.93 5.42
CA SER A 63 -15.24 2.92 5.19
C SER A 63 -16.61 2.27 5.07
N GLU A 64 -16.69 1.01 4.62
CA GLU A 64 -17.94 0.25 4.61
C GLU A 64 -18.31 -0.22 6.03
N GLU A 65 -17.35 -0.69 6.82
CA GLU A 65 -17.59 -1.14 8.22
C GLU A 65 -17.96 -0.01 9.18
N ASP A 66 -17.48 1.22 8.97
CA ASP A 66 -17.84 2.39 9.82
C ASP A 66 -19.29 2.88 9.58
N ASN A 67 -19.98 2.38 8.55
CA ASN A 67 -21.34 2.77 8.18
C ASN A 67 -22.43 1.78 8.64
N ASP A 68 -22.14 0.82 9.54
CA ASP A 68 -23.12 -0.13 10.12
C ASP A 68 -23.59 0.28 11.53
#